data_AF-A0A917U6T8-F1
#
_entry.id   AF-A0A917U6T8-F1
#
_cell.length_a   1.000
_cell.length_b   1.000
_cell.length_c   1.000
_cell.angle_alpha   90.00
_cell.angle_beta   90.00
_cell.angle_gamma   90.00
#
_symmetry.space_group_name_H-M   'P 1'
#
loop_
_entity.id
_entity.type
_entity.pdbx_description
1 polymer ?
#
loop_
_entity_poly.entity_id
_entity_poly.type
_entity_poly.pdbx_seq_one_letter_code
_entity_poly.pdbx_strand_id
1 'polypeptide(L)'
;MSISEVKAALDEAHQLLDQGKTTIEGIGTALDEVSGLVLATLHDSQRTEAEQARKAIADAIREVKLTLRTIAAAQDSGSAYRKVLG
;
A
#
# COMPACT_ATOMS: atom_id res chain seq x y z
N MET A 1 -9.82 25.42 -16.67
CA MET A 1 -10.52 24.44 -15.82
C MET A 1 -11.49 25.17 -14.91
N SER A 2 -12.76 24.80 -14.95
CA SER A 2 -13.80 25.23 -14.02
C SER A 2 -13.69 24.49 -12.69
N ILE A 3 -14.32 25.03 -11.65
CA ILE A 3 -14.43 24.36 -10.34
C ILE A 3 -15.07 22.97 -10.48
N SER A 4 -16.07 22.83 -11.35
CA SER A 4 -16.72 21.56 -11.63
C SER A 4 -15.78 20.53 -12.27
N GLU A 5 -14.93 20.96 -13.20
CA GLU A 5 -13.91 20.08 -13.80
C GLU A 5 -12.86 19.64 -12.78
N VAL A 6 -12.44 20.53 -11.88
CA VAL A 6 -11.50 20.18 -10.81
C VAL A 6 -12.11 19.15 -9.85
N LYS A 7 -13.40 19.31 -9.49
CA LYS A 7 -14.11 18.33 -8.66
C LYS A 7 -14.22 16.97 -9.33
N ALA A 8 -14.57 16.94 -10.62
CA ALA A 8 -14.63 15.69 -11.37
C ALA A 8 -13.27 14.97 -11.39
N ALA A 9 -12.18 15.71 -11.62
CA ALA A 9 -10.83 15.16 -11.58
C ALA A 9 -10.44 14.62 -10.18
N LEU A 10 -10.88 15.28 -9.10
CA LEU A 10 -10.68 14.78 -7.74
C LEU A 10 -11.44 13.49 -7.47
N ASP A 11 -12.68 13.36 -7.96
CA ASP A 11 -13.46 12.12 -7.82
C ASP A 11 -12.81 10.96 -8.58
N GLU A 12 -12.35 11.21 -9.80
CA GLU A 12 -11.61 10.24 -10.60
C GLU A 12 -10.31 9.82 -9.90
N ALA A 13 -9.55 10.77 -9.36
CA ALA A 13 -8.35 10.48 -8.59
C ALA A 13 -8.66 9.63 -7.35
N HIS A 14 -9.75 9.91 -6.62
CA HIS A 14 -10.19 9.08 -5.49
C HIS A 14 -10.49 7.64 -5.91
N GLN A 15 -11.22 7.46 -7.02
CA GLN A 15 -11.54 6.13 -7.54
C GLN A 15 -10.28 5.34 -7.93
N LEU A 16 -9.32 6.00 -8.59
CA LEU A 16 -8.05 5.37 -8.94
C LEU A 16 -7.22 5.00 -7.70
N LEU A 17 -7.24 5.85 -6.67
CA LEU A 17 -6.59 5.57 -5.39
C LEU A 17 -7.24 4.39 -4.66
N ASP A 18 -8.57 4.24 -4.70
CA ASP A 18 -9.26 3.07 -4.13
C ASP A 18 -8.94 1.77 -4.86
N GLN A 19 -8.86 1.80 -6.19
CA GLN A 19 -8.43 0.65 -6.99
C GLN A 19 -6.97 0.28 -6.70
N GLY A 20 -6.09 1.27 -6.63
CA GLY A 20 -4.70 1.10 -6.25
C GLY A 20 -4.57 0.49 -4.85
N LYS A 21 -5.31 1.02 -3.88
CA LYS A 21 -5.37 0.49 -2.51
C LYS A 21 -5.75 -0.99 -2.48
N THR A 22 -6.83 -1.36 -3.17
CA THR A 22 -7.31 -2.75 -3.25
C THR A 22 -6.23 -3.68 -3.82
N THR A 23 -5.51 -3.22 -4.85
CA THR A 23 -4.41 -3.98 -5.46
C THR A 23 -3.25 -4.18 -4.46
N ILE A 24 -2.86 -3.13 -3.76
CA ILE A 24 -1.77 -3.18 -2.76
C ILE A 24 -2.16 -4.05 -1.56
N GLU A 25 -3.42 -4.02 -1.13
CA GLU A 25 -3.95 -4.93 -0.08
C GLU A 25 -3.87 -6.41 -0.51
N GLY A 26 -4.18 -6.70 -1.78
CA GLY A 26 -3.98 -8.03 -2.34
C GLY A 26 -2.52 -8.48 -2.34
N ILE A 27 -1.60 -7.59 -2.71
CA ILE A 27 -0.15 -7.84 -2.63
C ILE A 27 0.28 -8.09 -1.17
N GLY A 28 -0.25 -7.31 -0.23
CA GLY A 28 0.00 -7.50 1.20
C GLY A 28 -0.39 -8.89 1.69
N THR A 29 -1.58 -9.35 1.28
CA THR A 29 -2.07 -10.70 1.62
C THR A 29 -1.14 -11.79 1.07
N ALA A 30 -0.73 -11.69 -0.20
CA ALA A 30 0.22 -12.63 -0.80
C ALA A 30 1.60 -12.61 -0.11
N LEU A 31 2.07 -11.43 0.31
CA LEU A 31 3.34 -11.31 1.06
C LEU A 31 3.25 -11.92 2.46
N ASP A 32 2.11 -11.80 3.14
CA ASP A 32 1.89 -12.44 4.44
C ASP A 32 1.91 -13.98 4.32
N GLU A 33 1.34 -14.53 3.25
CA GLU A 33 1.41 -15.97 2.94
C GLU A 33 2.87 -16.42 2.70
N VAL A 34 3.61 -15.69 1.86
CA VAL A 34 5.02 -15.96 1.57
C VAL A 34 5.88 -15.84 2.83
N SER A 35 5.59 -14.85 3.69
CA SER A 35 6.25 -14.68 4.99
C SER A 35 6.05 -15.89 5.88
N GLY A 36 4.81 -16.41 5.96
CA GLY A 36 4.52 -17.64 6.69
C GLY A 36 5.36 -18.82 6.22
N LEU A 37 5.46 -19.01 4.89
CA LEU A 37 6.27 -20.09 4.31
C LEU A 37 7.76 -19.92 4.58
N VAL A 38 8.29 -18.71 4.44
CA VAL A 38 9.71 -18.45 4.69
C VAL A 38 10.06 -18.63 6.16
N LEU A 39 9.20 -18.16 7.08
CA LEU A 39 9.40 -18.39 8.49
C LEU A 39 9.33 -19.88 8.82
N ALA A 40 8.36 -20.63 8.29
CA ALA A 40 8.26 -22.07 8.52
C ALA A 40 9.46 -22.85 7.97
N THR A 41 9.99 -22.44 6.81
CA THR A 41 11.08 -23.17 6.13
C THR A 41 12.46 -22.82 6.68
N LEU A 42 12.66 -21.55 7.06
CA LEU A 42 13.97 -21.02 7.41
C LEU A 42 14.13 -20.73 8.91
N HIS A 43 13.14 -21.04 9.75
CA HIS A 43 13.11 -20.71 11.19
C HIS A 43 14.45 -20.95 11.89
N ASP A 44 14.99 -22.17 11.79
CA ASP A 44 16.21 -22.59 12.50
C ASP A 44 17.50 -22.32 11.73
N SER A 45 17.39 -21.83 10.49
CA SER A 45 18.56 -21.57 9.66
C SER A 45 19.25 -20.28 10.08
N GLN A 46 20.48 -20.43 10.57
CA GLN A 46 21.42 -19.35 10.90
C GLN A 46 22.29 -18.94 9.70
N ARG A 47 22.05 -19.50 8.51
CA ARG A 47 22.79 -19.09 7.30
C ARG A 47 22.45 -17.65 6.93
N THR A 48 23.45 -16.92 6.46
CA THR A 48 23.31 -15.51 6.05
C THR A 48 22.18 -15.33 5.03
N GLU A 49 22.03 -16.24 4.08
CA GLU A 49 20.99 -16.19 3.05
C GLU A 49 19.59 -16.31 3.65
N ALA A 50 19.43 -17.12 4.71
CA ALA A 50 18.16 -17.28 5.40
C ALA A 50 17.77 -16.01 6.18
N GLU A 51 18.74 -15.36 6.81
CA GLU A 51 18.53 -14.06 7.45
C GLU A 51 18.17 -12.97 6.43
N GLN A 52 18.88 -12.93 5.30
CA GLN A 52 18.58 -12.00 4.21
C GLN A 52 17.17 -12.21 3.64
N ALA A 53 16.74 -13.46 3.45
CA ALA A 53 15.38 -13.76 2.97
C ALA A 53 14.30 -13.30 3.94
N ARG A 54 14.45 -13.59 5.25
CA ARG A 54 13.52 -13.12 6.29
C ARG A 54 13.45 -11.59 6.33
N LYS A 55 14.61 -10.92 6.24
CA LYS A 55 14.68 -9.46 6.21
C LYS A 55 14.01 -8.87 4.98
N ALA A 56 14.29 -9.40 3.80
CA ALA A 56 13.73 -8.91 2.54
C ALA A 56 12.19 -8.96 2.55
N ILE A 57 11.60 -10.04 3.07
CA ILE A 57 10.14 -10.15 3.20
C ILE A 57 9.60 -9.16 4.23
N ALA A 58 10.25 -9.02 5.39
CA ALA A 58 9.84 -8.04 6.40
C ALA A 58 9.88 -6.60 5.86
N ASP A 59 10.90 -6.27 5.06
CA ASP A 59 11.03 -4.96 4.41
C ASP A 59 9.95 -4.77 3.33
N ALA A 60 9.63 -5.80 2.54
CA ALA A 60 8.53 -5.74 1.56
C ALA A 60 7.15 -5.53 2.22
N ILE A 61 6.86 -6.24 3.32
CA ILE A 61 5.63 -6.03 4.11
C ILE A 61 5.58 -4.61 4.68
N ARG A 62 6.71 -4.07 5.13
CA ARG A 62 6.78 -2.68 5.61
C ARG A 62 6.43 -1.71 4.49
N GLU A 63 6.97 -1.91 3.28
CA GLU A 63 6.73 -1.03 2.14
C GLU A 63 5.26 -1.02 1.70
N VAL A 64 4.58 -2.18 1.71
CA VAL A 64 3.13 -2.26 1.47
C VAL A 64 2.37 -1.40 2.50
N LYS A 65 2.69 -1.52 3.78
CA LYS A 65 2.04 -0.74 4.84
C LYS A 65 2.28 0.76 4.68
N LEU A 66 3.48 1.16 4.29
CA LEU A 66 3.81 2.57 4.02
C LEU A 66 3.04 3.09 2.80
N THR A 67 2.97 2.31 1.74
CA THR A 67 2.22 2.65 0.52
C THR A 67 0.75 2.85 0.81
N LEU A 68 0.11 1.94 1.56
CA LEU A 68 -1.30 2.08 1.96
C LEU A 68 -1.55 3.34 2.79
N ARG A 69 -0.63 3.70 3.69
CA ARG A 69 -0.71 4.95 4.46
C ARG A 69 -0.60 6.18 3.57
N THR A 70 0.29 6.15 2.58
CA THR A 70 0.44 7.25 1.62
C THR A 70 -0.82 7.43 0.78
N ILE A 71 -1.43 6.33 0.31
CA ILE A 71 -2.70 6.38 -0.42
C ILE A 71 -3.78 7.03 0.46
N ALA A 72 -3.93 6.57 1.71
CA ALA A 72 -4.92 7.13 2.63
C ALA A 72 -4.72 8.65 2.86
N ALA A 73 -3.47 9.07 3.08
CA ALA A 73 -3.14 10.49 3.25
C ALA A 73 -3.44 11.33 1.99
N ALA A 74 -3.21 10.77 0.80
CA ALA A 74 -3.55 11.43 -0.47
C ALA A 74 -5.07 11.57 -0.64
N GLN A 75 -5.85 10.54 -0.29
CA GLN A 75 -7.31 10.58 -0.30
C GLN A 75 -7.84 11.62 0.68
N ASP A 76 -7.33 11.65 1.91
CA ASP A 76 -7.72 12.63 2.93
C ASP A 76 -7.46 14.06 2.45
N SER A 77 -6.28 14.29 1.86
CA SER A 77 -5.89 15.59 1.31
C SER A 77 -6.79 16.01 0.15
N GLY A 78 -7.08 15.08 -0.78
CA GLY A 78 -8.01 15.33 -1.89
C GLY A 78 -9.42 15.65 -1.41
N SER A 79 -9.92 14.93 -0.40
CA SER A 79 -11.25 15.16 0.16
C SER A 79 -11.32 16.50 0.89
N ALA A 80 -10.28 16.86 1.63
CA ALA A 80 -10.18 18.17 2.28
C ALA A 80 -10.19 19.30 1.24
N TYR A 81 -9.42 19.17 0.16
CA TYR A 81 -9.38 20.16 -0.91
C TYR A 81 -10.73 20.27 -1.63
N ARG A 82 -11.38 19.14 -1.95
CA ARG A 82 -12.73 19.13 -2.55
C ARG A 82 -13.75 19.88 -1.69
N LYS A 83 -13.72 19.72 -0.37
CA LYS A 83 -14.62 20.43 0.56
C LYS A 83 -14.44 21.95 0.52
N VAL A 84 -13.21 22.43 0.33
CA VAL A 84 -12.92 23.87 0.20
C VAL A 84 -13.48 24.45 -1.11
N LEU A 85 -13.59 23.63 -2.16
CA LEU A 85 -14.18 24.04 -3.44
C LEU A 85 -15.71 24.14 -3.44
N GLY A 86 -16.37 23.78 -2.33
CA GLY A 86 -17.81 23.88 -2.08
C GLY A 86 -18.64 23.02 -3.01
#